data_AF-A0AAV1Z7U1-F1
#
_entry.id   AF-A0AAV1Z7U1-F1
#
_cell.length_a   1.000
_cell.length_b   1.000
_cell.length_c   1.000
_cell.angle_alpha   90.00
_cell.angle_beta   90.00
_cell.angle_gamma   90.00
#
_symmetry.space_group_name_H-M   'P 1'
#
loop_
_entity.id
_entity.type
_entity.pdbx_description
1 polymer ?
#
loop_
_entity_poly.entity_id
_entity_poly.type
_entity_poly.pdbx_seq_one_letter_code
_entity_poly.pdbx_strand_id
1 'polypeptide(L)'
;MAYFPKLFSKLSNDSQHFVTSTLKQRFFNPHLNLSTKTTTAEAFSKYEGVVGLEVHAQINSKSKLFSNSPAEFGAPTNTKVSFFDAAFPGTLPVLNKSCVEAGILTALACNCTVNKMSTFDRKHYFYPDLPAGYQITQQFKPLASNGHIKFFVPECTAFIKQIQLEQDSGRSFHVKGAKSLVDLNRAGIGLMEIVFEPDLKNGSEAAALVKELICILKRIGTCTCQMEEGTLRVDANISVNKIGDPLGVRTEVKNINSLRYIVRAIDYEIERQIQIIENGGCVVNETRAYDYASKKTIFMRDKEILQDYRFMPEPNLPPIRICDENDRHECDNLPNINEIQKRIPILPGTERSVLLEKYKLPLSTADRIVHSKGLKEVFEVAASRIDDYLAICKFLFSNLESQLNNRKTSLNESGLTANQVIDLLEILLSRKISDATANDVLQMLINGDQRSALEIVKKYNWFLISDEKELEKLCTEIVNMHTKSAKKYGNTGKQRHMTTLLVALNKKVNNRASIKDAEAVFKKIINEKFQIKKDNS
;
A
#
# COMPACT_ATOMS: atom_id res chain seq x y z
N MET A 1 19.27 13.91 -51.13
CA MET A 1 19.09 14.00 -52.60
C MET A 1 18.14 12.90 -53.02
N ALA A 2 17.13 13.29 -53.81
CA ALA A 2 15.92 12.53 -54.14
C ALA A 2 16.16 11.22 -54.89
N TYR A 3 15.24 10.26 -54.80
CA TYR A 3 14.45 9.76 -55.95
C TYR A 3 13.23 8.93 -55.45
N PHE A 4 12.06 9.26 -56.01
CA PHE A 4 10.69 8.78 -55.70
C PHE A 4 10.33 7.54 -56.61
N PRO A 5 9.12 6.95 -56.60
CA PRO A 5 8.82 5.51 -56.50
C PRO A 5 8.08 4.97 -57.77
N LYS A 6 7.71 3.68 -57.78
CA LYS A 6 6.51 3.08 -58.42
C LYS A 6 6.64 1.55 -58.46
N LEU A 7 5.66 0.84 -57.90
CA LEU A 7 4.70 0.00 -58.65
C LEU A 7 3.85 -0.82 -57.66
N PHE A 8 2.58 -0.47 -57.57
CA PHE A 8 1.51 -1.34 -57.11
C PHE A 8 0.65 -1.71 -58.33
N SER A 9 0.03 -2.89 -58.26
CA SER A 9 -1.04 -3.42 -59.11
C SER A 9 -0.65 -4.05 -60.46
N LYS A 10 -0.58 -5.39 -60.47
CA LYS A 10 -1.24 -6.23 -61.49
C LYS A 10 -1.16 -7.70 -61.07
N LEU A 11 -2.34 -8.29 -60.90
CA LEU A 11 -2.75 -9.67 -61.19
C LEU A 11 -3.51 -10.33 -60.03
N SER A 12 -4.80 -10.01 -60.03
CA SER A 12 -5.88 -10.90 -59.61
C SER A 12 -6.21 -11.89 -60.75
N ASN A 13 -6.56 -13.11 -60.33
CA ASN A 13 -7.41 -14.12 -60.97
C ASN A 13 -6.81 -15.26 -61.80
N ASP A 14 -7.23 -16.46 -61.34
CA ASP A 14 -7.44 -17.75 -62.00
C ASP A 14 -6.19 -18.65 -62.20
N SER A 15 -6.16 -19.94 -61.81
CA SER A 15 -7.23 -20.86 -61.39
C SER A 15 -6.67 -22.21 -60.85
N GLN A 16 -7.46 -22.81 -59.94
CA GLN A 16 -7.82 -24.25 -59.86
C GLN A 16 -6.89 -25.35 -59.27
N HIS A 17 -7.49 -26.06 -58.29
CA HIS A 17 -7.31 -27.46 -57.84
C HIS A 17 -5.98 -27.84 -57.16
N PHE A 18 -5.92 -28.28 -55.89
CA PHE A 18 -6.55 -29.49 -55.33
C PHE A 18 -6.84 -29.37 -53.83
N VAL A 19 -7.97 -29.93 -53.40
CA VAL A 19 -8.39 -30.16 -52.00
C VAL A 19 -8.41 -31.67 -51.78
N THR A 20 -7.81 -32.14 -50.68
CA THR A 20 -8.09 -33.43 -50.03
C THR A 20 -8.10 -33.16 -48.52
N SER A 21 -9.25 -32.93 -47.89
CA SER A 21 -10.25 -33.90 -47.40
C SER A 21 -9.85 -34.63 -46.10
N THR A 22 -9.94 -33.94 -44.95
CA THR A 22 -10.17 -34.58 -43.62
C THR A 22 -10.59 -33.59 -42.52
N LEU A 23 -11.41 -32.57 -42.82
CA LEU A 23 -12.01 -31.71 -41.79
C LEU A 23 -13.43 -31.31 -42.18
N LYS A 24 -14.39 -32.20 -41.91
CA LYS A 24 -15.83 -31.88 -41.68
C LYS A 24 -16.61 -33.18 -41.47
N GLN A 25 -16.61 -33.68 -40.25
CA GLN A 25 -17.73 -34.46 -39.73
C GLN A 25 -17.68 -34.39 -38.20
N ARG A 26 -18.67 -33.68 -37.64
CA ARG A 26 -19.19 -33.70 -36.26
C ARG A 26 -19.42 -32.29 -35.69
N PHE A 27 -20.34 -31.59 -36.35
CA PHE A 27 -21.28 -30.72 -35.64
C PHE A 27 -22.66 -31.04 -36.22
N PHE A 28 -23.50 -31.71 -35.43
CA PHE A 28 -24.94 -31.52 -35.31
C PHE A 28 -25.50 -32.67 -34.47
N ASN A 29 -25.66 -32.41 -33.17
CA ASN A 29 -26.62 -33.12 -32.34
C ASN A 29 -27.21 -32.09 -31.36
N PRO A 30 -28.47 -31.64 -31.54
CA PRO A 30 -29.19 -30.88 -30.54
C PRO A 30 -29.79 -31.86 -29.53
N HIS A 31 -29.81 -31.48 -28.25
CA HIS A 31 -30.15 -32.28 -27.07
C HIS A 31 -28.98 -33.01 -26.40
N LEU A 32 -28.28 -32.26 -25.54
CA LEU A 32 -27.82 -32.82 -24.27
C LEU A 32 -28.26 -31.87 -23.16
N ASN A 33 -28.99 -32.46 -22.22
CA ASN A 33 -29.65 -31.83 -21.09
C ASN A 33 -28.67 -31.12 -20.15
N LEU A 34 -29.20 -30.10 -19.48
CA LEU A 34 -28.57 -29.39 -18.38
C LEU A 34 -27.95 -30.36 -17.37
N SER A 35 -26.67 -30.18 -17.09
CA SER A 35 -26.09 -30.53 -15.79
C SER A 35 -25.26 -29.34 -15.31
N THR A 36 -25.90 -28.59 -14.42
CA THR A 36 -25.32 -27.67 -13.42
C THR A 36 -24.11 -26.86 -13.89
N LYS A 37 -24.38 -25.64 -14.38
CA LYS A 37 -23.49 -24.51 -14.12
C LYS A 37 -23.40 -24.37 -12.60
N THR A 38 -22.45 -25.07 -11.99
CA THR A 38 -21.91 -24.74 -10.68
C THR A 38 -21.53 -23.28 -10.79
N THR A 39 -22.27 -22.42 -10.11
CA THR A 39 -22.04 -20.98 -10.15
C THR A 39 -20.58 -20.75 -9.81
N THR A 40 -19.91 -19.78 -10.44
CA THR A 40 -18.50 -19.47 -10.17
C THR A 40 -18.22 -19.36 -8.67
N ALA A 41 -19.20 -18.92 -7.86
CA ALA A 41 -19.18 -18.92 -6.40
C ALA A 41 -19.05 -20.30 -5.72
N GLU A 42 -19.70 -21.35 -6.24
CA GLU A 42 -19.60 -22.74 -5.72
C GLU A 42 -18.29 -23.43 -6.13
N ALA A 43 -17.64 -22.98 -7.20
CA ALA A 43 -16.28 -23.43 -7.53
C ALA A 43 -15.27 -22.86 -6.52
N PHE A 44 -15.38 -21.57 -6.15
CA PHE A 44 -14.54 -20.96 -5.13
C PHE A 44 -14.69 -21.59 -3.74
N SER A 45 -15.82 -22.22 -3.41
CA SER A 45 -16.02 -22.83 -2.09
C SER A 45 -15.30 -24.16 -1.89
N LYS A 46 -14.76 -24.79 -2.95
CA LYS A 46 -14.07 -26.09 -2.89
C LYS A 46 -12.55 -25.97 -2.79
N TYR A 47 -12.00 -24.84 -3.19
CA TYR A 47 -10.58 -24.58 -3.26
C TYR A 47 -10.16 -23.54 -2.24
N GLU A 48 -8.94 -23.67 -1.74
CA GLU A 48 -8.28 -22.65 -0.96
C GLU A 48 -7.03 -22.15 -1.69
N GLY A 49 -6.81 -20.84 -1.63
CA GLY A 49 -5.56 -20.24 -2.04
C GLY A 49 -4.52 -20.41 -0.95
N VAL A 50 -3.28 -20.65 -1.36
CA VAL A 50 -2.11 -20.64 -0.50
C VAL A 50 -1.08 -19.71 -1.10
N VAL A 51 -0.70 -18.71 -0.34
CA VAL A 51 0.12 -17.60 -0.80
C VAL A 51 1.29 -17.39 0.17
N GLY A 52 2.51 -17.46 -0.35
CA GLY A 52 3.73 -17.03 0.32
C GLY A 52 4.27 -15.77 -0.33
N LEU A 53 4.84 -14.86 0.46
CA LEU A 53 5.43 -13.62 -0.03
C LEU A 53 6.94 -13.60 0.16
N GLU A 54 7.63 -13.02 -0.82
CA GLU A 54 9.05 -12.71 -0.76
C GLU A 54 9.19 -11.20 -0.90
N VAL A 55 9.57 -10.53 0.20
CA VAL A 55 9.64 -9.07 0.25
C VAL A 55 11.09 -8.63 0.29
N HIS A 56 11.53 -7.90 -0.74
CA HIS A 56 12.85 -7.27 -0.78
C HIS A 56 12.72 -5.82 -0.34
N ALA A 57 13.28 -5.49 0.83
CA ALA A 57 13.32 -4.16 1.39
C ALA A 57 14.74 -3.57 1.29
N GLN A 58 14.88 -2.44 0.59
CA GLN A 58 16.14 -1.73 0.49
C GLN A 58 16.50 -1.11 1.84
N ILE A 59 17.69 -1.43 2.34
CA ILE A 59 18.19 -0.93 3.61
C ILE A 59 18.49 0.56 3.47
N ASN A 60 17.98 1.35 4.40
CA ASN A 60 18.23 2.78 4.51
C ASN A 60 19.61 3.02 5.17
N SER A 61 20.68 2.87 4.38
CA SER A 61 22.06 3.08 4.81
C SER A 61 22.73 4.22 4.04
N LYS A 62 23.81 4.79 4.60
CA LYS A 62 24.60 5.84 3.92
C LYS A 62 25.46 5.27 2.80
N SER A 63 26.10 4.14 3.05
CA SER A 63 26.93 3.41 2.09
C SER A 63 26.32 2.06 1.72
N LYS A 64 26.78 1.48 0.61
CA LYS A 64 26.39 0.16 0.10
C LYS A 64 26.74 -0.98 1.07
N LEU A 65 26.27 -2.19 0.77
CA LEU A 65 26.41 -3.36 1.67
C LEU A 65 27.86 -3.83 1.79
N PHE A 66 28.61 -3.80 0.69
CA PHE A 66 29.97 -4.33 0.60
C PHE A 66 31.01 -3.30 0.12
N SER A 67 30.62 -2.04 -0.05
CA SER A 67 31.49 -0.97 -0.52
C SER A 67 31.15 0.38 0.12
N ASN A 68 32.09 1.32 0.03
CA ASN A 68 31.95 2.67 0.60
C ASN A 68 31.19 3.65 -0.31
N SER A 69 30.70 3.20 -1.46
CA SER A 69 29.87 4.03 -2.35
C SER A 69 28.59 4.46 -1.66
N PRO A 70 28.08 5.68 -1.91
CA PRO A 70 26.80 6.11 -1.36
C PRO A 70 25.63 5.27 -1.89
N ALA A 71 24.65 4.98 -1.03
CA ALA A 71 23.41 4.27 -1.37
C ALA A 71 22.26 5.23 -1.67
N GLU A 72 22.51 6.24 -2.52
CA GLU A 72 21.54 7.31 -2.83
C GLU A 72 20.74 6.99 -4.11
N PHE A 73 19.44 7.29 -4.08
CA PHE A 73 18.58 7.22 -5.26
C PHE A 73 18.69 8.51 -6.11
N GLY A 74 18.47 8.38 -7.41
CA GLY A 74 18.33 9.53 -8.32
C GLY A 74 19.64 10.21 -8.72
N ALA A 75 20.80 9.62 -8.41
CA ALA A 75 22.09 10.13 -8.87
C ALA A 75 22.25 9.96 -10.41
N PRO A 76 23.09 10.79 -11.07
CA PRO A 76 23.41 10.58 -12.48
C PRO A 76 24.00 9.20 -12.72
N THR A 77 23.73 8.59 -13.88
CA THR A 77 24.10 7.22 -14.22
C THR A 77 25.58 6.92 -13.97
N ASN A 78 25.88 5.79 -13.32
CA ASN A 78 27.24 5.32 -13.01
C ASN A 78 28.13 6.33 -12.23
N THR A 79 27.55 7.18 -11.38
CA THR A 79 28.32 8.13 -10.52
C THR A 79 28.48 7.67 -9.08
N LYS A 80 27.71 6.66 -8.65
CA LYS A 80 27.73 6.09 -7.29
C LYS A 80 28.25 4.66 -7.33
N VAL A 81 29.40 4.46 -7.96
CA VAL A 81 29.97 3.15 -8.28
C VAL A 81 31.45 3.14 -7.90
N SER A 82 31.84 2.17 -7.06
CA SER A 82 33.25 1.90 -6.73
C SER A 82 33.82 0.80 -7.63
N PHE A 83 35.14 0.58 -7.55
CA PHE A 83 35.78 -0.55 -8.23
C PHE A 83 35.17 -1.90 -7.85
N PHE A 84 34.78 -2.08 -6.58
CA PHE A 84 34.10 -3.30 -6.13
C PHE A 84 32.71 -3.43 -6.77
N ASP A 85 31.92 -2.35 -6.79
CA ASP A 85 30.57 -2.38 -7.37
C ASP A 85 30.59 -2.69 -8.88
N ALA A 86 31.65 -2.26 -9.57
CA ALA A 86 31.89 -2.55 -10.98
C ALA A 86 32.63 -3.89 -11.23
N ALA A 87 32.88 -4.67 -10.17
CA ALA A 87 33.60 -5.94 -10.21
C ALA A 87 34.99 -5.87 -10.87
N PHE A 88 35.76 -4.81 -10.59
CA PHE A 88 37.14 -4.74 -11.05
C PHE A 88 37.98 -5.87 -10.45
N PRO A 89 38.86 -6.52 -11.24
CA PRO A 89 39.72 -7.60 -10.75
C PRO A 89 40.56 -7.16 -9.54
N GLY A 90 40.62 -8.01 -8.52
CA GLY A 90 41.40 -7.77 -7.30
C GLY A 90 40.66 -7.01 -6.19
N THR A 91 39.40 -6.62 -6.39
CA THR A 91 38.58 -6.00 -5.34
C THR A 91 37.97 -7.04 -4.40
N LEU A 92 37.76 -6.66 -3.13
CA LEU A 92 37.19 -7.53 -2.08
C LEU A 92 36.02 -6.83 -1.37
N PRO A 93 34.99 -7.59 -0.93
CA PRO A 93 33.84 -7.04 -0.21
C PRO A 93 34.20 -6.62 1.21
N VAL A 94 33.65 -5.49 1.67
CA VAL A 94 33.76 -5.04 3.07
C VAL A 94 32.36 -4.81 3.64
N LEU A 95 31.94 -5.67 4.57
CA LEU A 95 30.58 -5.66 5.11
C LEU A 95 30.26 -4.37 5.89
N ASN A 96 29.13 -3.77 5.57
CA ASN A 96 28.60 -2.60 6.25
C ASN A 96 27.89 -2.97 7.55
N LYS A 97 28.47 -2.55 8.68
CA LYS A 97 27.90 -2.76 10.03
C LYS A 97 26.48 -2.21 10.17
N SER A 98 26.19 -1.04 9.61
CA SER A 98 24.85 -0.43 9.72
C SER A 98 23.76 -1.25 9.02
N CYS A 99 24.12 -1.95 7.93
CA CYS A 99 23.19 -2.86 7.25
C CYS A 99 22.88 -4.10 8.09
N VAL A 100 23.89 -4.64 8.78
CA VAL A 100 23.71 -5.77 9.70
C VAL A 100 22.82 -5.36 10.88
N GLU A 101 23.09 -4.21 11.49
CA GLU A 101 22.27 -3.70 12.60
C GLU A 101 20.83 -3.42 12.16
N ALA A 102 20.61 -2.90 10.95
CA ALA A 102 19.27 -2.70 10.39
C ALA A 102 18.52 -4.02 10.16
N GLY A 103 19.22 -5.06 9.71
CA GLY A 103 18.68 -6.41 9.57
C GLY A 103 18.28 -7.01 10.92
N ILE A 104 19.13 -6.89 11.95
CA ILE A 104 18.84 -7.36 13.31
C ILE A 104 17.67 -6.59 13.91
N LEU A 105 17.64 -5.26 13.75
CA LEU A 105 16.54 -4.42 14.23
C LEU A 105 15.21 -4.83 13.61
N THR A 106 15.22 -5.11 12.30
CA THR A 106 14.05 -5.59 11.55
C THR A 106 13.61 -6.97 12.04
N ALA A 107 14.56 -7.89 12.27
CA ALA A 107 14.28 -9.21 12.81
C ALA A 107 13.60 -9.15 14.18
N LEU A 108 14.14 -8.36 15.11
CA LEU A 108 13.55 -8.17 16.42
C LEU A 108 12.16 -7.53 16.35
N ALA A 109 11.97 -6.52 15.49
CA ALA A 109 10.67 -5.87 15.29
C ALA A 109 9.61 -6.80 14.67
N CYS A 110 10.04 -7.81 13.93
CA CYS A 110 9.18 -8.85 13.36
C CYS A 110 9.16 -10.15 14.20
N ASN A 111 9.54 -10.06 15.47
CA ASN A 111 9.56 -11.17 16.43
C ASN A 111 10.34 -12.41 15.95
N CYS A 112 11.37 -12.23 15.13
CA CYS A 112 12.24 -13.29 14.65
C CYS A 112 13.31 -13.66 15.70
N THR A 113 13.76 -14.90 15.64
CA THR A 113 14.97 -15.35 16.36
C THR A 113 16.20 -14.95 15.57
N VAL A 114 17.05 -14.09 16.14
CA VAL A 114 18.32 -13.67 15.55
C VAL A 114 19.36 -14.78 15.72
N ASN A 115 20.01 -15.18 14.63
CA ASN A 115 21.00 -16.24 14.66
C ASN A 115 22.34 -15.70 15.17
N LYS A 116 22.91 -16.34 16.20
CA LYS A 116 24.22 -15.96 16.79
C LYS A 116 25.38 -15.97 15.78
N MET A 117 25.25 -16.77 14.73
CA MET A 117 26.21 -16.89 13.65
C MET A 117 25.48 -16.81 12.32
N SER A 118 25.96 -15.97 11.41
CA SER A 118 25.42 -15.84 10.05
C SER A 118 26.56 -15.79 9.04
N THR A 119 26.36 -16.36 7.85
CA THR A 119 27.38 -16.43 6.79
C THR A 119 26.81 -15.92 5.47
N PHE A 120 27.67 -15.36 4.63
CA PHE A 120 27.31 -15.00 3.26
C PHE A 120 27.66 -16.13 2.30
N ASP A 121 26.90 -16.19 1.22
CA ASP A 121 26.96 -17.17 0.15
C ASP A 121 26.90 -16.44 -1.20
N ARG A 122 27.46 -17.05 -2.24
CA ARG A 122 27.38 -16.58 -3.63
C ARG A 122 26.28 -17.34 -4.37
N LYS A 123 25.31 -16.60 -4.89
CA LYS A 123 24.27 -17.07 -5.82
C LYS A 123 24.71 -16.72 -7.25
N HIS A 124 25.15 -17.73 -8.02
CA HIS A 124 25.75 -17.53 -9.34
C HIS A 124 24.69 -17.45 -10.44
N TYR A 125 24.66 -16.32 -11.15
CA TYR A 125 23.91 -16.18 -12.41
C TYR A 125 24.49 -15.02 -13.22
N PHE A 126 24.46 -15.16 -14.54
CA PHE A 126 24.99 -14.13 -15.44
C PHE A 126 23.87 -13.22 -15.90
N TYR A 127 24.00 -11.94 -15.58
CA TYR A 127 23.13 -10.89 -16.11
C TYR A 127 23.91 -9.56 -16.21
N PRO A 128 23.66 -8.71 -17.23
CA PRO A 128 24.47 -7.51 -17.45
C PRO A 128 24.49 -6.50 -16.29
N ASP A 129 23.46 -6.48 -15.45
CA ASP A 129 23.38 -5.60 -14.28
C ASP A 129 24.01 -6.18 -13.00
N LEU A 130 24.59 -7.39 -13.10
CA LEU A 130 25.32 -8.04 -12.02
C LEU A 130 26.76 -8.32 -12.48
N PRO A 131 27.67 -7.34 -12.36
CA PRO A 131 28.98 -7.39 -13.00
C PRO A 131 29.88 -8.53 -12.48
N ALA A 132 29.71 -8.95 -11.22
CA ALA A 132 30.49 -10.04 -10.63
C ALA A 132 30.11 -11.44 -11.15
N GLY A 133 28.96 -11.59 -11.83
CA GLY A 133 28.41 -12.90 -12.22
C GLY A 133 27.89 -13.75 -11.06
N TYR A 134 27.82 -13.17 -9.85
CA TYR A 134 27.19 -13.74 -8.67
C TYR A 134 26.65 -12.66 -7.75
N GLN A 135 25.59 -12.98 -7.02
CA GLN A 135 24.99 -12.16 -5.97
C GLN A 135 25.47 -12.66 -4.61
N ILE A 136 26.06 -11.80 -3.80
CA ILE A 136 26.34 -12.12 -2.38
C ILE A 136 25.02 -12.00 -1.60
N THR A 137 24.59 -13.10 -0.98
CA THR A 137 23.32 -13.28 -0.25
C THR A 137 23.54 -14.22 0.96
N GLN A 138 22.51 -14.68 1.65
CA GLN A 138 22.63 -15.64 2.75
C GLN A 138 21.61 -16.78 2.57
N GLN A 139 22.08 -17.93 2.10
CA GLN A 139 21.23 -19.10 1.83
C GLN A 139 21.28 -20.10 2.98
N PHE A 140 22.47 -20.41 3.51
CA PHE A 140 22.64 -21.50 4.47
C PHE A 140 22.46 -21.07 5.93
N LYS A 141 22.95 -19.88 6.29
CA LYS A 141 22.87 -19.33 7.65
C LYS A 141 22.35 -17.88 7.60
N PRO A 142 21.02 -17.69 7.41
CA PRO A 142 20.42 -16.37 7.32
C PRO A 142 20.63 -15.59 8.63
N LEU A 143 20.40 -14.28 8.59
CA LEU A 143 20.58 -13.41 9.74
C LEU A 143 19.59 -13.73 10.87
N ALA A 144 18.35 -14.02 10.52
CA ALA A 144 17.30 -14.38 11.47
C ALA A 144 16.31 -15.38 10.87
N SER A 145 15.59 -16.09 11.73
CA SER A 145 14.61 -17.10 11.36
C SER A 145 13.42 -17.12 12.31
N ASN A 146 12.32 -17.76 11.91
CA ASN A 146 11.16 -18.03 12.76
C ASN A 146 10.57 -16.78 13.42
N GLY A 147 10.03 -15.88 12.60
CA GLY A 147 9.32 -14.67 13.05
C GLY A 147 7.83 -14.72 12.83
N HIS A 148 7.13 -13.67 13.25
CA HIS A 148 5.71 -13.51 12.95
C HIS A 148 5.27 -12.04 13.01
N ILE A 149 4.30 -11.70 12.18
CA ILE A 149 3.63 -10.39 12.13
C ILE A 149 2.13 -10.60 12.26
N LYS A 150 1.52 -9.87 13.19
CA LYS A 150 0.06 -9.80 13.35
C LYS A 150 -0.49 -8.62 12.55
N PHE A 151 -1.58 -8.83 11.80
CA PHE A 151 -2.22 -7.81 10.98
C PHE A 151 -3.74 -8.03 10.92
N PHE A 152 -4.48 -7.07 10.32
CA PHE A 152 -5.94 -7.02 10.42
C PHE A 152 -6.66 -7.06 9.07
N VAL A 153 -7.15 -8.25 8.71
CA VAL A 153 -8.20 -8.59 7.73
C VAL A 153 -8.95 -9.85 8.19
N PRO A 154 -9.98 -9.70 9.04
CA PRO A 154 -9.96 -10.26 10.43
C PRO A 154 -8.57 -10.41 11.09
N GLU A 155 -8.48 -10.66 12.40
CA GLU A 155 -7.15 -10.82 13.02
C GLU A 155 -6.41 -12.04 12.43
N CYS A 156 -5.27 -11.78 11.79
CA CYS A 156 -4.44 -12.77 11.11
C CYS A 156 -3.00 -12.68 11.62
N THR A 157 -2.26 -13.79 11.50
CA THR A 157 -0.83 -13.85 11.79
C THR A 157 -0.15 -14.49 10.58
N ALA A 158 0.90 -13.85 10.09
CA ALA A 158 1.80 -14.42 9.10
C ALA A 158 3.15 -14.75 9.74
N PHE A 159 3.72 -15.89 9.37
CA PHE A 159 5.00 -16.37 9.87
C PHE A 159 6.12 -16.05 8.88
N ILE A 160 7.26 -15.66 9.42
CA ILE A 160 8.48 -15.38 8.66
C ILE A 160 9.37 -16.59 8.79
N LYS A 161 9.74 -17.17 7.65
CA LYS A 161 10.71 -18.25 7.57
C LYS A 161 12.11 -17.74 7.91
N GLN A 162 12.54 -16.71 7.19
CA GLN A 162 13.87 -16.12 7.37
C GLN A 162 13.96 -14.68 6.91
N ILE A 163 14.95 -13.98 7.46
CA ILE A 163 15.42 -12.68 7.00
C ILE A 163 16.89 -12.81 6.64
N GLN A 164 17.24 -12.43 5.41
CA GLN A 164 18.59 -12.48 4.89
C GLN A 164 19.03 -11.14 4.32
N LEU A 165 20.33 -10.89 4.35
CA LEU A 165 20.96 -9.74 3.73
C LEU A 165 21.50 -10.10 2.36
N GLU A 166 21.26 -9.27 1.37
CA GLU A 166 21.81 -9.46 0.03
C GLU A 166 22.12 -8.16 -0.69
N GLN A 167 22.92 -8.25 -1.74
CA GLN A 167 23.21 -7.12 -2.61
C GLN A 167 22.17 -6.97 -3.72
N ASP A 168 21.71 -5.74 -3.97
CA ASP A 168 20.87 -5.46 -5.14
C ASP A 168 21.69 -5.47 -6.43
N SER A 169 21.02 -5.73 -7.55
CA SER A 169 21.62 -5.61 -8.88
C SER A 169 21.52 -4.17 -9.41
N GLY A 170 22.27 -3.87 -10.47
CA GLY A 170 22.13 -2.64 -11.23
C GLY A 170 20.78 -2.52 -11.92
N ARG A 171 20.63 -1.53 -12.80
CA ARG A 171 19.44 -1.33 -13.64
C ARG A 171 19.81 -1.50 -15.10
N SER A 172 19.00 -2.28 -15.82
CA SER A 172 19.10 -2.44 -17.26
C SER A 172 17.98 -1.66 -17.95
N PHE A 173 18.33 -0.79 -18.90
CA PHE A 173 17.38 -0.05 -19.72
C PHE A 173 17.38 -0.60 -21.14
N HIS A 174 16.22 -1.05 -21.60
CA HIS A 174 16.04 -1.57 -22.96
C HIS A 174 15.40 -0.50 -23.83
N VAL A 175 16.18 0.04 -24.78
CA VAL A 175 15.67 0.99 -25.78
C VAL A 175 15.30 0.19 -27.03
N LYS A 176 14.04 0.32 -27.48
CA LYS A 176 13.55 -0.37 -28.69
C LYS A 176 14.44 -0.04 -29.88
N GLY A 177 15.00 -1.07 -30.53
CA GLY A 177 15.87 -0.93 -31.71
C GLY A 177 17.32 -0.56 -31.40
N ALA A 178 17.75 -0.54 -30.13
CA ALA A 178 19.11 -0.24 -29.71
C ALA A 178 19.67 -1.29 -28.73
N LYS A 179 20.95 -1.12 -28.35
CA LYS A 179 21.60 -1.93 -27.32
C LYS A 179 21.01 -1.63 -25.94
N SER A 180 21.04 -2.61 -25.04
CA SER A 180 20.68 -2.41 -23.63
C SER A 180 21.74 -1.55 -22.93
N LEU A 181 21.30 -0.59 -22.12
CA LEU A 181 22.15 0.29 -21.34
C LEU A 181 22.15 -0.18 -19.87
N VAL A 182 23.29 -0.15 -19.21
CA VAL A 182 23.45 -0.61 -17.81
C VAL A 182 23.85 0.55 -16.92
N ASP A 183 23.12 0.73 -15.82
CA ASP A 183 23.45 1.65 -14.72
C ASP A 183 23.72 0.88 -13.44
N LEU A 184 24.96 0.98 -12.94
CA LEU A 184 25.45 0.28 -11.76
C LEU A 184 25.31 1.08 -10.46
N ASN A 185 24.69 2.27 -10.48
CA ASN A 185 24.45 3.05 -9.27
C ASN A 185 23.77 2.22 -8.16
N ARG A 186 22.79 1.38 -8.54
CA ARG A 186 22.05 0.51 -7.62
C ARG A 186 22.81 -0.76 -7.23
N ALA A 187 23.76 -1.21 -8.04
CA ALA A 187 24.49 -2.45 -7.80
C ALA A 187 25.24 -2.37 -6.46
N GLY A 188 25.05 -3.34 -5.58
CA GLY A 188 25.69 -3.39 -4.26
C GLY A 188 24.92 -2.70 -3.12
N ILE A 189 23.80 -2.04 -3.39
CA ILE A 189 22.93 -1.52 -2.31
C ILE A 189 22.44 -2.69 -1.45
N GLY A 190 22.40 -2.50 -0.13
CA GLY A 190 21.94 -3.54 0.79
C GLY A 190 20.44 -3.74 0.75
N LEU A 191 20.02 -5.00 0.67
CA LEU A 191 18.64 -5.44 0.75
C LEU A 191 18.47 -6.38 1.94
N MET A 192 17.29 -6.32 2.55
CA MET A 192 16.74 -7.37 3.39
C MET A 192 15.71 -8.13 2.57
N GLU A 193 15.93 -9.42 2.35
CA GLU A 193 14.90 -10.31 1.82
C GLU A 193 14.19 -10.98 3.00
N ILE A 194 12.89 -10.73 3.11
CA ILE A 194 12.01 -11.25 4.15
C ILE A 194 11.11 -12.29 3.49
N VAL A 195 11.36 -13.55 3.81
CA VAL A 195 10.64 -14.70 3.23
C VAL A 195 9.56 -15.15 4.20
N PHE A 196 8.31 -15.07 3.78
CA PHE A 196 7.16 -15.53 4.55
C PHE A 196 6.85 -16.99 4.26
N GLU A 197 6.32 -17.68 5.26
CA GLU A 197 5.72 -19.00 5.07
C GLU A 197 4.45 -18.87 4.20
N PRO A 198 4.03 -19.94 3.51
CA PRO A 198 2.85 -19.92 2.65
C PRO A 198 1.57 -20.08 3.47
N ASP A 199 1.21 -19.07 4.27
CA ASP A 199 0.09 -19.10 5.22
C ASP A 199 -1.09 -18.16 4.86
N LEU A 200 -0.92 -17.32 3.85
CA LEU A 200 -1.94 -16.37 3.40
C LEU A 200 -2.89 -17.04 2.41
N LYS A 201 -4.17 -16.62 2.42
CA LYS A 201 -5.21 -17.27 1.60
C LYS A 201 -5.62 -16.50 0.35
N ASN A 202 -5.46 -15.18 0.37
CA ASN A 202 -6.00 -14.29 -0.65
C ASN A 202 -5.19 -12.99 -0.77
N GLY A 203 -5.49 -12.22 -1.81
CA GLY A 203 -4.81 -10.95 -2.06
C GLY A 203 -5.04 -9.89 -0.98
N SER A 204 -6.18 -9.92 -0.28
CA SER A 204 -6.51 -8.96 0.78
C SER A 204 -5.61 -9.17 2.01
N GLU A 205 -5.44 -10.41 2.45
CA GLU A 205 -4.52 -10.77 3.54
C GLU A 205 -3.07 -10.40 3.18
N ALA A 206 -2.62 -10.73 1.97
CA ALA A 206 -1.29 -10.39 1.50
C ALA A 206 -1.03 -8.88 1.47
N ALA A 207 -1.98 -8.09 0.97
CA ALA A 207 -1.83 -6.64 0.95
C ALA A 207 -1.81 -6.04 2.37
N ALA A 208 -2.58 -6.58 3.30
CA ALA A 208 -2.59 -6.12 4.68
C ALA A 208 -1.32 -6.48 5.44
N LEU A 209 -0.77 -7.69 5.22
CA LEU A 209 0.54 -8.07 5.74
C LEU A 209 1.62 -7.10 5.26
N VAL A 210 1.68 -6.84 3.94
CA VAL A 210 2.68 -5.91 3.38
C VAL A 210 2.46 -4.50 3.91
N LYS A 211 1.22 -4.06 4.12
CA LYS A 211 0.90 -2.76 4.73
C LYS A 211 1.43 -2.66 6.18
N GLU A 212 1.23 -3.70 6.99
CA GLU A 212 1.76 -3.76 8.37
C GLU A 212 3.29 -3.77 8.37
N LEU A 213 3.91 -4.57 7.49
CA LEU A 213 5.36 -4.63 7.34
C LEU A 213 5.94 -3.27 6.95
N ILE A 214 5.32 -2.56 5.99
CA ILE A 214 5.70 -1.18 5.63
C ILE A 214 5.64 -0.27 6.86
N CYS A 215 4.59 -0.39 7.68
CA CYS A 215 4.43 0.42 8.88
C CYS A 215 5.56 0.13 9.89
N ILE A 216 5.89 -1.15 10.12
CA ILE A 216 6.99 -1.58 11.00
C ILE A 216 8.33 -1.03 10.49
N LEU A 217 8.69 -1.30 9.23
CA LEU A 217 9.96 -0.90 8.63
C LEU A 217 10.17 0.61 8.63
N LYS A 218 9.13 1.38 8.31
CA LYS A 218 9.16 2.85 8.40
C LYS A 218 9.34 3.32 9.83
N ARG A 219 8.71 2.64 10.81
CA ARG A 219 8.77 3.02 12.21
C ARG A 219 10.18 2.86 12.77
N ILE A 220 10.82 1.73 12.48
CA ILE A 220 12.19 1.45 12.91
C ILE A 220 13.25 2.12 12.04
N GLY A 221 12.84 2.74 10.92
CA GLY A 221 13.70 3.54 10.04
C GLY A 221 14.65 2.73 9.14
N THR A 222 14.44 1.41 9.02
CA THR A 222 15.35 0.52 8.26
C THR A 222 15.09 0.52 6.76
N CYS A 223 13.90 0.95 6.31
CA CYS A 223 13.57 1.09 4.88
C CYS A 223 12.55 2.23 4.68
N THR A 224 12.70 3.00 3.59
CA THR A 224 11.74 4.05 3.22
C THR A 224 10.42 3.49 2.68
N CYS A 225 10.44 2.24 2.22
CA CYS A 225 9.28 1.46 1.77
C CYS A 225 8.44 2.14 0.67
N GLN A 226 9.10 2.81 -0.27
CA GLN A 226 8.50 3.37 -1.47
C GLN A 226 8.52 2.33 -2.60
N MET A 227 7.36 1.70 -2.85
CA MET A 227 7.23 0.70 -3.93
C MET A 227 7.44 1.31 -5.32
N GLU A 228 7.04 2.57 -5.52
CA GLU A 228 7.20 3.29 -6.79
C GLU A 228 8.67 3.54 -7.16
N GLU A 229 9.51 3.82 -6.15
CA GLU A 229 10.97 3.99 -6.32
C GLU A 229 11.72 2.64 -6.41
N GLY A 230 11.02 1.53 -6.12
CA GLY A 230 11.57 0.18 -6.08
C GLY A 230 12.34 -0.16 -4.79
N THR A 231 12.20 0.66 -3.74
CA THR A 231 12.85 0.42 -2.43
C THR A 231 12.17 -0.70 -1.64
N LEU A 232 10.92 -1.04 -1.98
CA LEU A 232 10.23 -2.23 -1.52
C LEU A 232 9.67 -2.98 -2.73
N ARG A 233 10.03 -4.25 -2.88
CA ARG A 233 9.53 -5.13 -3.93
C ARG A 233 8.88 -6.35 -3.30
N VAL A 234 7.80 -6.82 -3.90
CA VAL A 234 7.06 -7.99 -3.44
C VAL A 234 6.90 -8.95 -4.62
N ASP A 235 7.39 -10.17 -4.43
CA ASP A 235 7.11 -11.30 -5.30
C ASP A 235 6.15 -12.25 -4.54
N ALA A 236 5.16 -12.79 -5.26
CA ALA A 236 4.11 -13.63 -4.66
C ALA A 236 4.21 -15.06 -5.21
N ASN A 237 4.29 -16.04 -4.30
CA ASN A 237 4.25 -17.46 -4.61
C ASN A 237 2.83 -17.97 -4.34
N ILE A 238 2.11 -18.35 -5.38
CA ILE A 238 0.68 -18.68 -5.30
C ILE A 238 0.45 -20.11 -5.77
N SER A 239 -0.26 -20.88 -4.96
CA SER A 239 -0.78 -22.19 -5.30
C SER A 239 -2.24 -22.31 -4.89
N VAL A 240 -2.98 -23.20 -5.55
CA VAL A 240 -4.35 -23.54 -5.18
C VAL A 240 -4.44 -25.05 -4.98
N ASN A 241 -5.15 -25.47 -3.93
CA ASN A 241 -5.49 -26.86 -3.66
C ASN A 241 -6.96 -26.97 -3.24
N LYS A 242 -7.53 -28.17 -3.34
CA LYS A 242 -8.84 -28.43 -2.73
C LYS A 242 -8.66 -28.41 -1.21
N ILE A 243 -9.70 -27.98 -0.50
CA ILE A 243 -9.66 -27.91 0.96
C ILE A 243 -9.35 -29.30 1.53
N GLY A 244 -8.25 -29.42 2.26
CA GLY A 244 -7.78 -30.67 2.86
C GLY A 244 -6.79 -31.48 2.00
N ASP A 245 -6.55 -31.10 0.75
CA ASP A 245 -5.52 -31.71 -0.11
C ASP A 245 -4.14 -31.09 0.14
N PRO A 246 -3.03 -31.77 -0.23
CA PRO A 246 -1.69 -31.19 -0.22
C PRO A 246 -1.56 -29.94 -1.10
N LEU A 247 -0.53 -29.13 -0.84
CA LEU A 247 -0.23 -27.92 -1.60
C LEU A 247 -0.13 -28.19 -3.11
N GLY A 248 -0.80 -27.33 -3.89
CA GLY A 248 -0.77 -27.38 -5.34
C GLY A 248 0.56 -26.94 -5.94
N VAL A 249 0.63 -26.93 -7.28
CA VAL A 249 1.81 -26.46 -8.01
C VAL A 249 1.94 -24.94 -7.86
N ARG A 250 3.15 -24.50 -7.50
CA ARG A 250 3.47 -23.09 -7.25
C ARG A 250 3.62 -22.32 -8.56
N THR A 251 2.97 -21.16 -8.66
CA THR A 251 3.26 -20.12 -9.64
C THR A 251 3.87 -18.91 -8.94
N GLU A 252 4.99 -18.41 -9.44
CA GLU A 252 5.62 -17.19 -8.92
C GLU A 252 5.21 -15.99 -9.77
N VAL A 253 4.60 -14.99 -9.15
CA VAL A 253 4.16 -13.75 -9.79
C VAL A 253 5.08 -12.60 -9.36
N LYS A 254 5.75 -11.99 -10.34
CA LYS A 254 6.66 -10.87 -10.18
C LYS A 254 6.06 -9.55 -10.67
N ASN A 255 6.81 -8.46 -10.45
CA ASN A 255 6.48 -7.10 -10.91
C ASN A 255 5.23 -6.50 -10.25
N ILE A 256 5.10 -6.69 -8.95
CA ILE A 256 3.97 -6.17 -8.17
C ILE A 256 4.38 -4.87 -7.45
N ASN A 257 4.08 -3.73 -8.09
CA ASN A 257 4.61 -2.42 -7.67
C ASN A 257 3.65 -1.59 -6.79
N SER A 258 2.51 -2.14 -6.35
CA SER A 258 1.61 -1.45 -5.42
C SER A 258 0.75 -2.42 -4.62
N LEU A 259 0.28 -2.01 -3.43
CA LEU A 259 -0.65 -2.79 -2.60
C LEU A 259 -1.93 -3.19 -3.37
N ARG A 260 -2.47 -2.28 -4.19
CA ARG A 260 -3.64 -2.59 -5.02
C ARG A 260 -3.34 -3.65 -6.07
N TYR A 261 -2.11 -3.69 -6.57
CA TYR A 261 -1.68 -4.71 -7.53
C TYR A 261 -1.40 -6.05 -6.86
N ILE A 262 -0.96 -6.08 -5.60
CA ILE A 262 -0.85 -7.31 -4.81
C ILE A 262 -2.20 -8.02 -4.76
N VAL A 263 -3.25 -7.31 -4.33
CA VAL A 263 -4.61 -7.87 -4.26
C VAL A 263 -5.02 -8.46 -5.60
N ARG A 264 -4.98 -7.65 -6.67
CA ARG A 264 -5.45 -8.06 -7.99
C ARG A 264 -4.63 -9.18 -8.62
N ALA A 265 -3.31 -9.16 -8.46
CA ALA A 265 -2.43 -10.15 -9.06
C ALA A 265 -2.64 -11.52 -8.42
N ILE A 266 -2.73 -11.57 -7.09
CA ILE A 266 -2.97 -12.80 -6.33
C ILE A 266 -4.36 -13.34 -6.62
N ASP A 267 -5.39 -12.51 -6.51
CA ASP A 267 -6.77 -12.97 -6.72
C ASP A 267 -6.95 -13.47 -8.16
N TYR A 268 -6.45 -12.75 -9.16
CA TYR A 268 -6.49 -13.19 -10.56
C TYR A 268 -5.77 -14.53 -10.77
N GLU A 269 -4.62 -14.71 -10.15
CA GLU A 269 -3.82 -15.93 -10.31
C GLU A 269 -4.50 -17.14 -9.64
N ILE A 270 -5.11 -16.95 -8.47
CA ILE A 270 -5.94 -17.96 -7.82
C ILE A 270 -7.11 -18.36 -8.74
N GLU A 271 -7.85 -17.37 -9.26
CA GLU A 271 -8.95 -17.61 -10.20
C GLU A 271 -8.50 -18.40 -11.44
N ARG A 272 -7.34 -18.05 -11.99
CA ARG A 272 -6.78 -18.71 -13.17
C ARG A 272 -6.42 -20.17 -12.88
N GLN A 273 -5.78 -20.45 -11.76
CA GLN A 273 -5.41 -21.81 -11.38
C GLN A 273 -6.65 -22.68 -11.14
N ILE A 274 -7.67 -22.16 -10.45
CA ILE A 274 -8.96 -22.86 -10.26
C ILE A 274 -9.58 -23.21 -11.61
N GLN A 275 -9.64 -22.25 -12.55
CA GLN A 275 -10.19 -22.48 -13.88
C GLN A 275 -9.43 -23.57 -14.66
N ILE A 276 -8.10 -23.63 -14.54
CA ILE A 276 -7.30 -24.68 -15.19
C ILE A 276 -7.67 -26.05 -14.62
N ILE A 277 -7.74 -26.18 -13.29
CA ILE A 277 -8.02 -27.43 -12.59
C ILE A 277 -9.45 -27.92 -12.89
N GLU A 278 -10.45 -27.04 -12.83
CA GLU A 278 -11.85 -27.36 -13.11
C GLU A 278 -12.09 -27.78 -14.57
N ASN A 279 -11.29 -27.27 -15.51
CA ASN A 279 -11.32 -27.67 -16.91
C ASN A 279 -10.56 -28.99 -17.18
N GLY A 280 -10.06 -29.67 -16.13
CA GLY A 280 -9.31 -30.93 -16.25
C GLY A 280 -7.85 -30.74 -16.68
N GLY A 281 -7.32 -29.51 -16.64
CA GLY A 281 -5.92 -29.22 -16.91
C GLY A 281 -5.04 -29.31 -15.66
N CYS A 282 -3.72 -29.20 -15.86
CA CYS A 282 -2.74 -29.17 -14.79
C CYS A 282 -2.04 -27.80 -14.71
N VAL A 283 -1.88 -27.27 -13.51
CA VAL A 283 -1.05 -26.08 -13.28
C VAL A 283 0.43 -26.47 -13.40
N VAL A 284 1.19 -25.72 -14.19
CA VAL A 284 2.64 -25.92 -14.35
C VAL A 284 3.42 -24.93 -13.50
N ASN A 285 4.64 -25.30 -13.11
CA ASN A 285 5.51 -24.44 -12.31
C ASN A 285 6.18 -23.40 -13.21
N GLU A 286 5.71 -22.17 -13.14
CA GLU A 286 6.10 -21.07 -14.05
C GLU A 286 6.34 -19.77 -13.29
N THR A 287 7.11 -18.87 -13.90
CA THR A 287 7.21 -17.47 -13.46
C THR A 287 6.35 -16.60 -14.38
N ARG A 288 5.54 -15.73 -13.78
CA ARG A 288 4.66 -14.79 -14.46
C ARG A 288 4.91 -13.37 -14.00
N ALA A 289 4.51 -12.40 -14.80
CA ALA A 289 4.46 -10.99 -14.41
C ALA A 289 3.01 -10.52 -14.38
N TYR A 290 2.68 -9.67 -13.41
CA TYR A 290 1.40 -8.97 -13.45
C TYR A 290 1.48 -7.78 -14.43
N ASP A 291 0.61 -7.77 -15.44
CA ASP A 291 0.46 -6.64 -16.36
C ASP A 291 -0.70 -5.74 -15.91
N TYR A 292 -0.37 -4.49 -15.59
CA TYR A 292 -1.32 -3.50 -15.10
C TYR A 292 -2.32 -3.06 -16.18
N ALA A 293 -1.93 -3.12 -17.46
CA ALA A 293 -2.76 -2.65 -18.57
C ALA A 293 -3.88 -3.65 -18.86
N SER A 294 -3.52 -4.93 -19.03
CA SER A 294 -4.50 -5.99 -19.23
C SER A 294 -5.18 -6.47 -17.94
N LYS A 295 -4.60 -6.16 -16.77
CA LYS A 295 -5.01 -6.67 -15.44
C LYS A 295 -4.96 -8.20 -15.36
N LYS A 296 -3.93 -8.81 -15.95
CA LYS A 296 -3.74 -10.26 -16.01
C LYS A 296 -2.31 -10.63 -15.62
N THR A 297 -2.12 -11.86 -15.18
CA THR A 297 -0.77 -12.46 -15.11
C THR A 297 -0.38 -12.95 -16.49
N ILE A 298 0.78 -12.53 -16.98
CA ILE A 298 1.35 -12.92 -18.27
C ILE A 298 2.52 -13.86 -18.02
N PHE A 299 2.56 -14.95 -18.77
CA PHE A 299 3.67 -15.89 -18.76
C PHE A 299 5.00 -15.20 -19.09
N MET A 300 6.05 -15.47 -18.30
CA MET A 300 7.40 -15.01 -18.61
C MET A 300 8.30 -16.16 -19.03
N ARG A 301 8.42 -17.19 -18.18
CA ARG A 301 9.33 -18.31 -18.38
C ARG A 301 8.86 -19.54 -17.61
N ASP A 302 9.13 -20.71 -18.17
CA ASP A 302 8.97 -21.99 -17.48
C ASP A 302 10.11 -22.19 -16.47
N LYS A 303 9.80 -22.84 -15.34
CA LYS A 303 10.82 -23.26 -14.36
C LYS A 303 11.31 -24.70 -14.60
N GLU A 304 10.96 -25.33 -15.72
CA GLU A 304 11.34 -26.73 -16.03
C GLU A 304 12.85 -26.95 -16.10
N ILE A 305 13.64 -25.90 -16.36
CA ILE A 305 15.08 -25.91 -16.11
C ILE A 305 15.31 -25.35 -14.71
N LEU A 306 15.58 -26.22 -13.74
CA LEU A 306 16.16 -25.82 -12.45
C LEU A 306 17.40 -24.98 -12.76
N GLN A 307 17.30 -23.66 -12.59
CA GLN A 307 18.48 -22.80 -12.67
C GLN A 307 19.35 -23.15 -11.47
N ASP A 308 20.39 -23.95 -11.71
CA ASP A 308 21.38 -24.24 -10.70
C ASP A 308 22.20 -22.98 -10.44
N TYR A 309 21.80 -22.25 -9.40
CA TYR A 309 22.50 -21.06 -8.93
C TYR A 309 23.84 -21.37 -8.27
N ARG A 310 24.25 -22.65 -8.14
CA ARG A 310 25.55 -23.08 -7.62
C ARG A 310 25.95 -22.32 -6.36
N PHE A 311 25.08 -22.38 -5.35
CA PHE A 311 25.33 -21.72 -4.07
C PHE A 311 26.62 -22.24 -3.46
N MET A 312 27.50 -21.33 -3.05
CA MET A 312 28.71 -21.66 -2.30
C MET A 312 28.93 -20.60 -1.22
N PRO A 313 29.56 -20.95 -0.09
CA PRO A 313 29.98 -19.95 0.91
C PRO A 313 30.86 -18.87 0.28
N GLU A 314 30.67 -17.61 0.66
CA GLU A 314 31.52 -16.48 0.25
C GLU A 314 32.84 -16.53 1.04
N PRO A 315 33.97 -16.92 0.42
CA PRO A 315 35.22 -17.11 1.14
C PRO A 315 35.87 -15.80 1.59
N ASN A 316 35.52 -14.68 0.95
CA ASN A 316 36.14 -13.38 1.25
C ASN A 316 35.51 -12.67 2.46
N LEU A 317 34.40 -13.19 2.99
CA LEU A 317 33.73 -12.64 4.17
C LEU A 317 33.78 -13.65 5.32
N PRO A 318 34.35 -13.29 6.48
CA PRO A 318 34.27 -14.14 7.66
C PRO A 318 32.82 -14.24 8.16
N PRO A 319 32.48 -15.30 8.91
CA PRO A 319 31.17 -15.41 9.56
C PRO A 319 30.89 -14.20 10.46
N ILE A 320 29.66 -13.69 10.41
CA ILE A 320 29.17 -12.67 11.32
C ILE A 320 28.87 -13.35 12.65
N ARG A 321 29.49 -12.86 13.73
CA ARG A 321 29.12 -13.20 15.10
C ARG A 321 28.24 -12.09 15.68
N ILE A 322 27.14 -12.49 16.30
CA ILE A 322 26.19 -11.57 16.94
C ILE A 322 26.16 -11.86 18.43
N CYS A 323 26.45 -10.82 19.23
CA CYS A 323 26.49 -10.91 20.67
C CYS A 323 25.12 -10.75 21.33
N ASP A 324 24.95 -11.34 22.52
CA ASP A 324 23.91 -10.94 23.49
C ASP A 324 24.50 -10.54 24.86
N GLU A 325 23.67 -10.51 25.88
CA GLU A 325 23.98 -10.10 27.25
C GLU A 325 24.92 -11.08 27.99
N ASN A 326 25.03 -12.32 27.50
CA ASN A 326 25.88 -13.35 28.07
C ASN A 326 27.32 -13.26 27.54
N ASP A 327 27.55 -12.56 26.43
CA ASP A 327 28.83 -12.52 25.70
C ASP A 327 29.76 -11.34 26.13
N ARG A 328 29.68 -10.90 27.40
CA ARG A 328 30.23 -9.60 27.89
C ARG A 328 31.71 -9.31 27.62
N HIS A 329 32.53 -10.31 27.31
CA HIS A 329 33.98 -10.19 27.20
C HIS A 329 34.52 -10.18 25.75
N GLU A 330 33.69 -10.42 24.72
CA GLU A 330 34.14 -10.57 23.31
C GLU A 330 33.39 -9.68 22.28
N CYS A 331 32.70 -8.63 22.72
CA CYS A 331 31.79 -7.87 21.84
C CYS A 331 32.33 -6.54 21.28
N ASP A 332 33.61 -6.25 21.46
CA ASP A 332 34.20 -5.02 20.90
C ASP A 332 34.02 -5.01 19.37
N ASN A 333 33.31 -3.98 18.88
CA ASN A 333 32.91 -3.77 17.49
C ASN A 333 31.89 -4.76 16.87
N LEU A 334 31.44 -5.80 17.57
CA LEU A 334 30.40 -6.71 17.09
C LEU A 334 28.98 -6.13 17.26
N PRO A 335 27.99 -6.55 16.45
CA PRO A 335 26.60 -6.19 16.70
C PRO A 335 26.07 -6.89 17.96
N ASN A 336 25.42 -6.14 18.85
CA ASN A 336 24.83 -6.64 20.09
C ASN A 336 23.29 -6.56 20.06
N ILE A 337 22.62 -7.69 20.28
CA ILE A 337 21.16 -7.80 20.20
C ILE A 337 20.47 -6.84 21.19
N ASN A 338 20.95 -6.77 22.44
CA ASN A 338 20.28 -5.99 23.48
C ASN A 338 20.46 -4.49 23.30
N GLU A 339 21.60 -4.05 22.77
CA GLU A 339 21.79 -2.65 22.39
C GLU A 339 20.88 -2.25 21.23
N ILE A 340 20.73 -3.12 20.23
CA ILE A 340 19.87 -2.89 19.08
C ILE A 340 18.40 -2.92 19.51
N GLN A 341 18.01 -3.83 20.40
CA GLN A 341 16.65 -3.93 20.92
C GLN A 341 16.19 -2.65 21.62
N LYS A 342 17.09 -1.98 22.36
CA LYS A 342 16.80 -0.68 23.00
C LYS A 342 16.50 0.45 22.00
N ARG A 343 16.89 0.30 20.74
CA ARG A 343 16.61 1.26 19.66
C ARG A 343 15.22 1.07 19.05
N ILE A 344 14.51 -0.01 19.39
CA ILE A 344 13.17 -0.29 18.84
C ILE A 344 12.17 0.74 19.42
N PRO A 345 11.59 1.63 18.60
CA PRO A 345 10.50 2.49 19.02
C PRO A 345 9.23 1.69 19.30
N ILE A 346 8.20 2.35 19.83
CA ILE A 346 6.87 1.71 19.98
C ILE A 346 6.38 1.25 18.61
N LEU A 347 6.17 -0.07 18.47
CA LEU A 347 5.77 -0.70 17.22
C LEU A 347 4.27 -0.53 16.95
N PRO A 348 3.84 -0.55 15.67
CA PRO A 348 2.45 -0.38 15.25
C PRO A 348 1.44 -1.27 16.02
N GLY A 349 1.79 -2.54 16.26
CA GLY A 349 0.98 -3.48 17.04
C GLY A 349 0.68 -2.97 18.45
N THR A 350 1.71 -2.56 19.18
CA THR A 350 1.57 -2.01 20.55
C THR A 350 0.78 -0.71 20.57
N GLU A 351 1.02 0.17 19.60
CA GLU A 351 0.26 1.43 19.48
C GLU A 351 -1.23 1.17 19.28
N ARG A 352 -1.56 0.21 18.42
CA ARG A 352 -2.93 -0.19 18.16
C ARG A 352 -3.60 -0.73 19.42
N SER A 353 -2.92 -1.57 20.20
CA SER A 353 -3.43 -2.07 21.48
C SER A 353 -3.74 -0.92 22.45
N VAL A 354 -2.86 0.07 22.55
CA VAL A 354 -3.10 1.27 23.39
C VAL A 354 -4.35 2.03 22.92
N LEU A 355 -4.53 2.22 21.61
CA LEU A 355 -5.71 2.90 21.04
C LEU A 355 -7.02 2.15 21.34
N LEU A 356 -7.00 0.82 21.29
CA LEU A 356 -8.14 -0.03 21.60
C LEU A 356 -8.47 -0.04 23.10
N GLU A 357 -7.45 -0.23 23.94
CA GLU A 357 -7.65 -0.47 25.37
C GLU A 357 -7.90 0.81 26.16
N LYS A 358 -7.07 1.84 25.93
CA LYS A 358 -7.11 3.10 26.67
C LYS A 358 -8.21 4.03 26.16
N TYR A 359 -8.30 4.19 24.84
CA TYR A 359 -9.23 5.15 24.21
C TYR A 359 -10.53 4.50 23.70
N LYS A 360 -10.69 3.18 23.87
CA LYS A 360 -11.89 2.42 23.45
C LYS A 360 -12.29 2.67 21.99
N LEU A 361 -11.32 2.93 21.13
CA LEU A 361 -11.57 3.17 19.72
C LEU A 361 -11.93 1.86 19.00
N PRO A 362 -12.82 1.91 17.99
CA PRO A 362 -13.03 0.77 17.10
C PRO A 362 -11.74 0.38 16.38
N LEU A 363 -11.56 -0.91 16.11
CA LEU A 363 -10.35 -1.45 15.45
C LEU A 363 -10.04 -0.76 14.13
N SER A 364 -11.06 -0.52 13.28
CA SER A 364 -10.87 0.16 12.00
C SER A 364 -10.34 1.60 12.15
N THR A 365 -10.78 2.30 13.19
CA THR A 365 -10.33 3.65 13.53
C THR A 365 -8.90 3.63 14.07
N ALA A 366 -8.60 2.72 15.01
CA ALA A 366 -7.27 2.55 15.56
C ALA A 366 -6.26 2.18 14.47
N ASP A 367 -6.60 1.23 13.59
CA ASP A 367 -5.75 0.79 12.49
C ASP A 367 -5.45 1.93 11.51
N ARG A 368 -6.44 2.77 11.19
CA ARG A 368 -6.23 3.94 10.33
C ARG A 368 -5.28 4.95 10.98
N ILE A 369 -5.42 5.24 12.28
CA ILE A 369 -4.48 6.13 13.00
C ILE A 369 -3.05 5.61 12.92
N VAL A 370 -2.84 4.31 13.22
CA VAL A 370 -1.51 3.70 13.24
C VAL A 370 -0.82 3.75 11.86
N HIS A 371 -1.61 3.57 10.79
CA HIS A 371 -1.09 3.60 9.42
C HIS A 371 -0.90 5.00 8.83
N SER A 372 -1.54 6.01 9.39
CA SER A 372 -1.46 7.39 8.88
C SER A 372 -0.29 8.14 9.51
N LYS A 373 0.56 8.74 8.66
CA LYS A 373 1.73 9.49 9.09
C LYS A 373 1.33 10.77 9.85
N GLY A 374 1.76 10.91 11.10
CA GLY A 374 1.57 12.14 11.89
C GLY A 374 0.22 12.27 12.58
N LEU A 375 -0.76 11.39 12.29
CA LEU A 375 -2.09 11.51 12.89
C LEU A 375 -2.12 11.06 14.35
N LYS A 376 -1.26 10.12 14.73
CA LYS A 376 -1.19 9.61 16.11
C LYS A 376 -0.78 10.71 17.08
N GLU A 377 0.25 11.47 16.73
CA GLU A 377 0.75 12.57 17.55
C GLU A 377 -0.33 13.64 17.75
N VAL A 378 -1.05 14.00 16.68
CA VAL A 378 -2.17 14.95 16.80
C VAL A 378 -3.31 14.37 17.64
N PHE A 379 -3.63 13.08 17.46
CA PHE A 379 -4.66 12.40 18.24
C PHE A 379 -4.33 12.38 19.73
N GLU A 380 -3.11 12.02 20.11
CA GLU A 380 -2.69 11.94 21.52
C GLU A 380 -2.74 13.32 22.20
N VAL A 381 -2.32 14.39 21.51
CA VAL A 381 -2.43 15.76 22.03
C VAL A 381 -3.91 16.18 22.12
N ALA A 382 -4.74 15.88 21.11
CA ALA A 382 -6.17 16.19 21.13
C ALA A 382 -6.90 15.46 22.27
N ALA A 383 -6.58 14.18 22.49
CA ALA A 383 -7.18 13.35 23.52
C ALA A 383 -6.77 13.77 24.95
N SER A 384 -5.80 14.68 25.11
CA SER A 384 -5.48 15.31 26.39
C SER A 384 -6.41 16.46 26.77
N ARG A 385 -7.20 16.99 25.82
CA ARG A 385 -8.10 18.13 26.02
C ARG A 385 -9.56 17.81 25.75
N ILE A 386 -9.83 16.81 24.91
CA ILE A 386 -11.16 16.46 24.42
C ILE A 386 -11.44 14.98 24.73
N ASP A 387 -12.54 14.72 25.44
CA ASP A 387 -12.94 13.35 25.82
C ASP A 387 -13.74 12.63 24.73
N ASP A 388 -14.25 13.34 23.71
CA ASP A 388 -14.93 12.73 22.57
C ASP A 388 -13.93 12.25 21.52
N TYR A 389 -13.30 11.10 21.80
CA TYR A 389 -12.26 10.53 20.94
C TYR A 389 -12.77 10.17 19.54
N LEU A 390 -14.05 9.81 19.38
CA LEU A 390 -14.63 9.51 18.08
C LEU A 390 -14.78 10.78 17.23
N ALA A 391 -15.18 11.90 17.85
CA ALA A 391 -15.25 13.17 17.15
C ALA A 391 -13.85 13.66 16.72
N ILE A 392 -12.82 13.47 17.55
CA ILE A 392 -11.42 13.74 17.17
C ILE A 392 -11.06 12.92 15.92
N CYS A 393 -11.26 11.60 15.96
CA CYS A 393 -10.93 10.72 14.83
C CYS A 393 -11.67 11.12 13.55
N LYS A 394 -12.97 11.43 13.66
CA LYS A 394 -13.78 11.89 12.52
C LYS A 394 -13.18 13.14 11.88
N PHE A 395 -12.79 14.12 12.69
CA PHE A 395 -12.17 15.35 12.21
C PHE A 395 -10.81 15.12 11.56
N LEU A 396 -9.94 14.34 12.21
CA LEU A 396 -8.62 14.01 11.66
C LEU A 396 -8.73 13.31 10.30
N PHE A 397 -9.67 12.40 10.15
CA PHE A 397 -9.87 11.63 8.92
C PHE A 397 -10.58 12.40 7.81
N SER A 398 -11.62 13.14 8.14
CA SER A 398 -12.51 13.76 7.14
C SER A 398 -12.02 15.14 6.73
N ASN A 399 -11.42 15.88 7.66
CA ASN A 399 -10.98 17.26 7.44
C ASN A 399 -9.46 17.28 7.20
N LEU A 400 -8.65 16.87 8.18
CA LEU A 400 -7.20 17.01 8.11
C LEU A 400 -6.56 16.13 7.04
N GLU A 401 -6.75 14.81 7.13
CA GLU A 401 -6.16 13.85 6.19
C GLU A 401 -6.66 14.08 4.76
N SER A 402 -7.94 14.43 4.59
CA SER A 402 -8.48 14.77 3.27
C SER A 402 -7.81 16.01 2.66
N GLN A 403 -7.57 17.06 3.43
CA GLN A 403 -6.92 18.29 2.94
C GLN A 403 -5.44 18.05 2.60
N LEU A 404 -4.73 17.32 3.46
CA LEU A 404 -3.34 16.93 3.23
C LEU A 404 -3.19 16.07 1.97
N ASN A 405 -4.05 15.07 1.79
CA ASN A 405 -4.04 14.20 0.61
C ASN A 405 -4.34 14.97 -0.69
N ASN A 406 -5.30 15.90 -0.66
CA ASN A 406 -5.61 16.73 -1.83
C ASN A 406 -4.42 17.58 -2.29
N ARG A 407 -3.54 17.96 -1.36
CA ARG A 407 -2.32 18.74 -1.65
C ARG A 407 -1.07 17.88 -1.84
N LYS A 408 -1.18 16.56 -1.63
CA LYS A 408 -0.04 15.63 -1.60
C LYS A 408 1.06 16.10 -0.63
N THR A 409 0.66 16.66 0.51
CA THR A 409 1.58 17.20 1.52
C THR A 409 1.42 16.41 2.80
N SER A 410 2.50 16.13 3.51
CA SER A 410 2.43 15.51 4.84
C SER A 410 2.15 16.54 5.94
N LEU A 411 1.70 16.09 7.10
CA LEU A 411 1.49 16.98 8.25
C LEU A 411 2.77 17.76 8.61
N ASN A 412 3.92 17.10 8.59
CA ASN A 412 5.21 17.72 8.91
C ASN A 412 5.62 18.80 7.89
N GLU A 413 5.29 18.62 6.61
CA GLU A 413 5.58 19.59 5.54
C GLU A 413 4.56 20.75 5.51
N SER A 414 3.37 20.54 6.05
CA SER A 414 2.29 21.55 6.05
C SER A 414 2.57 22.75 6.96
N GLY A 415 3.54 22.64 7.88
CA GLY A 415 3.79 23.65 8.91
C GLY A 415 2.70 23.75 9.98
N LEU A 416 1.65 22.93 9.89
CA LEU A 416 0.61 22.85 10.92
C LEU A 416 1.16 22.22 12.20
N THR A 417 0.89 22.89 13.32
CA THR A 417 1.12 22.32 14.64
C THR A 417 -0.12 21.57 15.14
N ALA A 418 0.08 20.54 15.97
CA ALA A 418 -1.03 19.81 16.59
C ALA A 418 -1.96 20.77 17.37
N ASN A 419 -1.42 21.78 18.05
CA ASN A 419 -2.21 22.77 18.79
C ASN A 419 -3.15 23.56 17.87
N GLN A 420 -2.70 24.04 16.71
CA GLN A 420 -3.58 24.77 15.78
C GLN A 420 -4.76 23.91 15.29
N VAL A 421 -4.51 22.62 15.06
CA VAL A 421 -5.55 21.66 14.66
C VAL A 421 -6.55 21.46 15.80
N ILE A 422 -6.08 21.37 17.05
CA ILE A 422 -6.92 21.17 18.23
C ILE A 422 -7.74 22.41 18.55
N ASP A 423 -7.15 23.60 18.49
CA ASP A 423 -7.86 24.86 18.72
C ASP A 423 -9.03 25.01 17.74
N LEU A 424 -8.82 24.63 16.48
CA LEU A 424 -9.90 24.60 15.48
C LEU A 424 -10.97 23.55 15.82
N LEU A 425 -10.56 22.37 16.26
CA LEU A 425 -11.47 21.30 16.67
C LEU A 425 -12.33 21.72 17.88
N GLU A 426 -11.77 22.40 18.88
CA GLU A 426 -12.53 22.91 20.04
C GLU A 426 -13.59 23.94 19.62
N ILE A 427 -13.27 24.83 18.68
CA ILE A 427 -14.22 25.80 18.13
C ILE A 427 -15.35 25.09 17.36
N LEU A 428 -15.01 24.02 16.64
CA LEU A 428 -15.99 23.19 15.93
C LEU A 428 -16.90 22.41 16.90
N LEU A 429 -16.34 21.75 17.90
CA LEU A 429 -17.09 20.97 18.89
C LEU A 429 -17.96 21.85 19.79
N SER A 430 -17.53 23.07 20.08
CA SER A 430 -18.35 24.08 20.76
C SER A 430 -19.47 24.66 19.90
N ARG A 431 -19.66 24.16 18.67
CA ARG A 431 -20.67 24.58 17.69
C ARG A 431 -20.63 26.07 17.37
N LYS A 432 -19.45 26.68 17.42
CA LYS A 432 -19.26 28.10 17.03
C LYS A 432 -19.08 28.28 15.53
N ILE A 433 -18.64 27.24 14.82
CA ILE A 433 -18.45 27.21 13.36
C ILE A 433 -19.05 25.94 12.75
N SER A 434 -19.32 25.97 11.44
CA SER A 434 -19.75 24.79 10.69
C SER A 434 -18.56 23.93 10.24
N ASP A 435 -18.81 22.66 9.89
CA ASP A 435 -17.78 21.77 9.30
C ASP A 435 -17.16 22.36 8.03
N ALA A 436 -17.96 23.08 7.22
CA ALA A 436 -17.48 23.74 6.01
C ALA A 436 -16.51 24.87 6.34
N THR A 437 -16.88 25.73 7.29
CA THR A 437 -16.00 26.80 7.77
C THR A 437 -14.73 26.23 8.41
N ALA A 438 -14.81 25.12 9.14
CA ALA A 438 -13.63 24.49 9.70
C ALA A 438 -12.65 24.03 8.60
N ASN A 439 -13.16 23.48 7.50
CA ASN A 439 -12.33 23.15 6.34
C ASN A 439 -11.70 24.38 5.69
N ASP A 440 -12.44 25.49 5.55
CA ASP A 440 -11.92 26.73 4.99
C ASP A 440 -10.80 27.31 5.87
N VAL A 441 -10.98 27.34 7.19
CA VAL A 441 -9.96 27.78 8.15
C VAL A 441 -8.74 26.87 8.09
N LEU A 442 -8.94 25.55 8.07
CA LEU A 442 -7.85 24.58 7.97
C LEU A 442 -7.04 24.79 6.68
N GLN A 443 -7.70 25.06 5.56
CA GLN A 443 -7.06 25.36 4.29
C GLN A 443 -6.18 26.62 4.37
N MET A 444 -6.64 27.65 5.09
CA MET A 444 -5.86 28.86 5.33
C MET A 444 -4.63 28.61 6.22
N LEU A 445 -4.78 27.82 7.28
CA LEU A 445 -3.67 27.46 8.16
C LEU A 445 -2.60 26.65 7.40
N ILE A 446 -2.99 25.69 6.56
CA ILE A 446 -2.06 24.94 5.69
C ILE A 446 -1.39 25.86 4.66
N ASN A 447 -2.03 26.97 4.26
CA ASN A 447 -1.43 27.98 3.39
C ASN A 447 -0.43 28.90 4.11
N GLY A 448 -0.12 28.65 5.38
CA GLY A 448 0.87 29.40 6.15
C GLY A 448 0.31 30.62 6.90
N ASP A 449 -1.02 30.69 7.08
CA ASP A 449 -1.61 31.72 7.94
C ASP A 449 -1.16 31.50 9.39
N GLN A 450 -0.58 32.54 9.99
CA GLN A 450 0.00 32.50 11.34
C GLN A 450 -1.02 32.84 12.44
N ARG A 451 -2.22 33.29 12.06
CA ARG A 451 -3.27 33.65 13.02
C ARG A 451 -3.86 32.42 13.68
N SER A 452 -4.42 32.59 14.87
CA SER A 452 -5.19 31.52 15.50
C SER A 452 -6.47 31.23 14.73
N ALA A 453 -6.99 30.00 14.82
CA ALA A 453 -8.26 29.63 14.19
C ALA A 453 -9.40 30.60 14.59
N LEU A 454 -9.41 31.04 15.85
CA LEU A 454 -10.39 31.98 16.38
C LEU A 454 -10.25 33.39 15.78
N GLU A 455 -9.03 33.87 15.53
CA GLU A 455 -8.77 35.15 14.87
C GLU A 455 -9.20 35.14 13.40
N ILE A 456 -8.97 34.03 12.70
CA ILE A 456 -9.44 33.85 11.32
C ILE A 456 -10.97 33.93 11.29
N VAL A 457 -11.64 33.14 12.14
CA VAL A 457 -13.11 33.14 12.23
C VAL A 457 -13.66 34.52 12.57
N LYS A 458 -13.04 35.25 13.51
CA LYS A 458 -13.42 36.64 13.86
C LYS A 458 -13.27 37.59 12.69
N LYS A 459 -12.12 37.59 11.99
CA LYS A 459 -11.85 38.53 10.89
C LYS A 459 -12.83 38.39 9.74
N TYR A 460 -13.22 37.15 9.42
CA TYR A 460 -14.15 36.88 8.31
C TYR A 460 -15.62 36.79 8.74
N ASN A 461 -15.92 37.03 10.02
CA ASN A 461 -17.26 36.92 10.59
C ASN A 461 -17.92 35.57 10.29
N TRP A 462 -17.19 34.48 10.50
CA TRP A 462 -17.59 33.11 10.16
C TRP A 462 -18.28 32.34 11.29
N PHE A 463 -18.67 33.02 12.36
CA PHE A 463 -19.46 32.38 13.42
C PHE A 463 -20.81 31.91 12.89
N LEU A 464 -21.24 30.74 13.39
CA LEU A 464 -22.58 30.21 13.17
C LEU A 464 -23.62 31.21 13.69
N ILE A 465 -24.70 31.36 12.94
CA ILE A 465 -25.87 32.15 13.34
C ILE A 465 -26.57 31.37 14.46
N SER A 466 -26.47 31.87 15.69
CA SER A 466 -27.12 31.28 16.87
C SER A 466 -28.47 31.92 17.20
N ASP A 467 -28.81 33.07 16.61
CA ASP A 467 -30.11 33.72 16.81
C ASP A 467 -31.20 33.01 15.99
N GLU A 468 -32.11 32.36 16.70
CA GLU A 468 -33.24 31.62 16.14
C GLU A 468 -34.15 32.51 15.29
N LYS A 469 -34.32 33.79 15.67
CA LYS A 469 -35.14 34.75 14.93
C LYS A 469 -34.48 35.17 13.62
N GLU A 470 -33.17 35.37 13.64
CA GLU A 470 -32.40 35.67 12.43
C GLU A 470 -32.45 34.48 11.45
N LEU A 471 -32.29 33.26 11.96
CA LEU A 471 -32.37 32.04 11.17
C LEU A 471 -33.78 31.83 10.57
N GLU A 472 -34.84 32.06 11.35
CA GLU A 472 -36.24 31.94 10.89
C GLU A 472 -36.56 32.97 9.80
N LYS A 473 -36.08 34.21 9.93
CA LYS A 473 -36.22 35.25 8.89
C LYS A 473 -35.53 34.84 7.59
N LEU A 474 -34.27 34.38 7.67
CA LEU A 474 -33.50 33.94 6.51
C LEU A 474 -34.14 32.71 5.83
N CYS A 475 -34.61 31.74 6.61
CA CYS A 475 -35.32 30.57 6.08
C CYS A 475 -36.63 30.96 5.40
N THR A 476 -37.39 31.91 5.97
CA THR A 476 -38.63 32.43 5.37
C THR A 476 -38.36 33.09 4.02
N GLU A 477 -37.30 33.89 3.91
CA GLU A 477 -36.87 34.51 2.66
C GLU A 477 -36.48 33.45 1.61
N ILE A 478 -35.74 32.40 1.99
CA ILE A 478 -35.37 31.31 1.08
C ILE A 478 -36.60 30.53 0.61
N VAL A 479 -37.57 30.25 1.50
CA VAL A 479 -38.85 29.60 1.13
C VAL A 479 -39.64 30.48 0.14
N ASN A 480 -39.59 31.80 0.29
CA ASN A 480 -40.21 32.76 -0.64
C ASN A 480 -39.50 32.82 -2.00
N MET A 481 -38.18 32.76 -2.02
CA MET A 481 -37.40 32.74 -3.27
C MET A 481 -37.52 31.40 -4.01
N HIS A 482 -37.58 30.28 -3.27
CA HIS A 482 -37.60 28.92 -3.81
C HIS A 482 -38.94 28.20 -3.55
N THR A 483 -40.05 28.91 -3.75
CA THR A 483 -41.42 28.41 -3.51
C THR A 483 -41.73 27.09 -4.19
N LYS A 484 -41.24 26.87 -5.42
CA LYS A 484 -41.43 25.59 -6.15
C LYS A 484 -40.83 24.41 -5.40
N SER A 485 -39.63 24.56 -4.83
CA SER A 485 -38.96 23.50 -4.07
C SER A 485 -39.61 23.29 -2.71
N ALA A 486 -39.99 24.37 -2.02
CA ALA A 486 -40.69 24.31 -0.74
C ALA A 486 -42.06 23.62 -0.87
N LYS A 487 -42.86 23.97 -1.89
CA LYS A 487 -44.15 23.33 -2.16
C LYS A 487 -44.00 21.86 -2.53
N LYS A 488 -42.99 21.51 -3.34
CA LYS A 488 -42.69 20.10 -3.67
C LYS A 488 -42.27 19.30 -2.44
N TYR A 489 -41.49 19.87 -1.53
CA TYR A 489 -41.16 19.22 -0.27
C TYR A 489 -42.42 18.99 0.58
N GLY A 490 -43.23 20.04 0.80
CA GLY A 490 -44.47 19.93 1.58
C GLY A 490 -45.46 18.89 1.05
N ASN A 491 -45.56 18.73 -0.28
CA ASN A 491 -46.50 17.77 -0.89
C ASN A 491 -45.96 16.33 -0.97
N THR A 492 -44.65 16.12 -0.94
CA THR A 492 -44.06 14.80 -1.26
C THR A 492 -43.17 14.23 -0.17
N GLY A 493 -42.74 15.03 0.80
CA GLY A 493 -41.75 14.66 1.82
C GLY A 493 -40.35 14.33 1.26
N LYS A 494 -40.12 14.48 -0.06
CA LYS A 494 -38.87 14.00 -0.70
C LYS A 494 -37.68 14.87 -0.34
N GLN A 495 -36.68 14.26 0.29
CA GLN A 495 -35.54 14.96 0.88
C GLN A 495 -34.68 15.77 -0.09
N ARG A 496 -34.61 15.39 -1.38
CA ARG A 496 -33.93 16.17 -2.43
C ARG A 496 -34.36 17.65 -2.50
N HIS A 497 -35.62 17.93 -2.18
CA HIS A 497 -36.17 19.29 -2.22
C HIS A 497 -35.72 20.09 -1.00
N MET A 498 -35.60 19.46 0.17
CA MET A 498 -34.99 20.04 1.36
C MET A 498 -33.51 20.34 1.13
N THR A 499 -32.77 19.41 0.52
CA THR A 499 -31.34 19.63 0.16
C THR A 499 -31.15 20.87 -0.71
N THR A 500 -32.08 21.14 -1.64
CA THR A 500 -32.01 22.34 -2.50
C THR A 500 -32.17 23.64 -1.69
N LEU A 501 -33.08 23.66 -0.71
CA LEU A 501 -33.31 24.82 0.17
C LEU A 501 -32.11 25.05 1.10
N LEU A 502 -31.55 23.97 1.66
CA LEU A 502 -30.35 24.02 2.50
C LEU A 502 -29.14 24.55 1.73
N VAL A 503 -28.94 24.13 0.47
CA VAL A 503 -27.88 24.65 -0.40
C VAL A 503 -28.08 26.15 -0.68
N ALA A 504 -29.32 26.58 -0.95
CA ALA A 504 -29.63 28.00 -1.18
C ALA A 504 -29.37 28.86 0.06
N LEU A 505 -29.76 28.36 1.25
CA LEU A 505 -29.46 29.02 2.52
C LEU A 505 -27.96 29.13 2.76
N ASN A 506 -27.22 28.02 2.66
CA ASN A 506 -25.78 27.98 2.87
C ASN A 506 -25.04 28.93 1.92
N LYS A 507 -25.46 29.04 0.67
CA LYS A 507 -24.90 30.01 -0.29
C LYS A 507 -25.18 31.45 0.11
N LYS A 508 -26.35 31.74 0.68
CA LYS A 508 -26.73 33.10 1.11
C LYS A 508 -26.00 33.52 2.39
N VAL A 509 -25.78 32.59 3.32
CA VAL A 509 -25.12 32.88 4.61
C VAL A 509 -23.64 32.51 4.63
N ASN A 510 -23.03 32.18 3.49
CA ASN A 510 -21.63 31.72 3.39
C ASN A 510 -21.28 30.60 4.39
N ASN A 511 -22.08 29.53 4.42
CA ASN A 511 -21.91 28.37 5.30
C ASN A 511 -22.00 28.64 6.82
N ARG A 512 -22.62 29.76 7.22
CA ARG A 512 -22.83 30.15 8.62
C ARG A 512 -24.12 29.64 9.26
N ALA A 513 -24.85 28.73 8.61
CA ALA A 513 -26.04 28.11 9.18
C ALA A 513 -25.76 26.65 9.56
N SER A 514 -26.24 26.24 10.74
CA SER A 514 -26.28 24.85 11.13
C SER A 514 -27.30 24.12 10.27
N ILE A 515 -26.87 23.08 9.54
CA ILE A 515 -27.75 22.32 8.63
C ILE A 515 -28.92 21.70 9.42
N LYS A 516 -28.64 21.17 10.61
CA LYS A 516 -29.65 20.51 11.46
C LYS A 516 -30.71 21.51 11.93
N ASP A 517 -30.28 22.68 12.38
CA ASP A 517 -31.19 23.69 12.91
C ASP A 517 -31.97 24.37 11.77
N ALA A 518 -31.31 24.66 10.65
CA ALA A 518 -31.96 25.15 9.44
C ALA A 518 -33.00 24.16 8.89
N GLU A 519 -32.71 22.86 8.89
CA GLU A 519 -33.69 21.84 8.45
C GLU A 519 -34.92 21.81 9.35
N ALA A 520 -34.75 21.92 10.67
CA ALA A 520 -35.87 21.99 11.62
C ALA A 520 -36.73 23.24 11.38
N VAL A 521 -36.11 24.40 11.18
CA VAL A 521 -36.79 25.66 10.89
C VAL A 521 -37.51 25.61 9.54
N PHE A 522 -36.87 25.06 8.49
CA PHE A 522 -37.53 24.86 7.20
C PHE A 522 -38.75 23.95 7.30
N LYS A 523 -38.67 22.84 8.05
CA LYS A 523 -39.81 21.95 8.28
C LYS A 523 -40.96 22.71 8.96
N LYS A 524 -40.67 23.50 9.99
CA LYS A 524 -41.67 24.32 10.69
C LYS A 524 -42.37 25.30 9.73
N ILE A 525 -41.60 26.12 9.00
CA ILE A 525 -42.13 27.13 8.07
C ILE A 525 -42.94 26.50 6.93
N ILE A 526 -42.46 25.40 6.36
CA ILE A 526 -43.16 24.71 5.26
C ILE A 526 -44.48 24.10 5.75
N ASN A 527 -44.49 23.53 6.96
CA ASN A 527 -45.70 22.99 7.58
C ASN A 527 -46.76 24.06 7.82
N GLU A 528 -46.37 25.21 8.36
CA GLU A 528 -47.27 26.33 8.63
C GLU A 528 -47.81 26.95 7.33
N LYS A 529 -46.97 27.07 6.31
CA LYS A 529 -47.30 27.80 5.09
C LYS A 529 -48.09 26.99 4.05
N PHE A 530 -47.85 25.69 3.98
CA PHE A 530 -48.46 24.83 2.95
C PHE A 530 -49.49 23.85 3.51
N GLN A 531 -49.82 23.93 4.81
CA GLN A 531 -50.79 23.07 5.51
C GLN A 531 -50.66 21.62 5.07
N ILE A 532 -49.59 20.94 5.51
CA ILE A 532 -49.42 19.51 5.22
C ILE A 532 -50.66 18.78 5.74
N LYS A 533 -51.53 18.35 4.83
CA LYS A 533 -52.53 17.33 5.13
C LYS A 533 -51.77 16.13 5.64
N LYS A 534 -51.91 15.85 6.94
CA LYS A 534 -51.60 14.52 7.48
C LYS A 534 -52.57 13.55 6.79
N ASP A 535 -52.17 13.00 5.66
CA ASP A 535 -52.77 11.76 5.19
C ASP A 535 -52.23 10.66 6.11
N ASN A 536 -53.01 10.36 7.15
CA ASN A 536 -52.97 9.07 7.81
C ASN A 536 -53.56 8.05 6.83
N SER A 537 -52.70 7.26 6.19
CA SER A 537 -53.01 5.90 5.71
C SER A 537 -51.72 5.17 5.40
#